data_AF-Q0SUK8-F1
#
_entry.id   AF-Q0SUK8-F1
#
_cell.length_a   1.000
_cell.length_b   1.000
_cell.length_c   1.000
_cell.angle_alpha   90.00
_cell.angle_beta   90.00
_cell.angle_gamma   90.00
#
_symmetry.space_group_name_H-M   'P 1'
#
loop_
_entity.id
_entity.type
_entity.pdbx_description
1 polymer ?
#
loop_
_entity_poly.entity_id
_entity_poly.type
_entity_poly.pdbx_seq_one_letter_code
_entity_poly.pdbx_strand_id
1 'polypeptide(L)'
;MSMKILMIALFILLGIMLSLGKWSFLIAGFNTMTKEEKAKYDVMSLCKFMGKLMFIIAFCITLFTLSDIFMMKILFNIGTVILIVSIIFTIIYANTGNPFEREN
;
A
#
# COMPACT_ATOMS: atom_id res chain seq x y z
N MET A 1 -15.49 12.01 -10.79
CA MET A 1 -16.01 10.65 -10.59
C MET A 1 -15.14 9.60 -11.32
N SER A 2 -15.04 9.64 -12.66
CA SER A 2 -14.41 8.58 -13.46
C SER A 2 -12.94 8.30 -13.14
N MET A 3 -12.12 9.34 -12.91
CA MET A 3 -10.70 9.17 -12.56
C MET A 3 -10.51 8.45 -11.21
N LYS A 4 -11.37 8.73 -10.21
CA LYS A 4 -11.29 8.09 -8.89
C LYS A 4 -11.59 6.59 -8.98
N ILE A 5 -12.58 6.21 -9.79
CA ILE A 5 -12.94 4.80 -10.03
C ILE A 5 -11.78 4.05 -10.69
N LEU A 6 -11.14 4.65 -11.70
CA LEU A 6 -9.96 4.06 -12.34
C LEU A 6 -8.81 3.86 -11.33
N MET A 7 -8.56 4.85 -10.47
CA MET A 7 -7.56 4.72 -9.40
C MET A 7 -7.91 3.60 -8.43
N ILE A 8 -9.17 3.49 -7.98
CA ILE A 8 -9.61 2.40 -7.09
C ILE A 8 -9.31 1.04 -7.74
N ALA A 9 -9.71 0.85 -8.99
CA ALA A 9 -9.46 -0.39 -9.72
C ALA A 9 -7.96 -0.70 -9.84
N LEU A 10 -7.14 0.31 -10.16
CA LEU A 10 -5.69 0.17 -10.24
C LEU A 10 -5.08 -0.24 -8.89
N PHE A 11 -5.43 0.43 -7.80
CA PHE A 11 -4.89 0.12 -6.47
C PHE A 11 -5.36 -1.24 -5.94
N ILE A 12 -6.58 -1.67 -6.27
CA ILE A 12 -7.05 -3.04 -6.00
C ILE A 12 -6.21 -4.05 -6.78
N LEU A 13 -5.96 -3.83 -8.07
CA LEU A 13 -5.14 -4.71 -8.89
C LEU A 13 -3.71 -4.81 -8.35
N LEU A 14 -3.10 -3.67 -8.01
CA LEU A 14 -1.77 -3.63 -7.38
C LEU A 14 -1.76 -4.39 -6.04
N GLY A 15 -2.78 -4.16 -5.20
CA GLY A 15 -2.94 -4.85 -3.92
C GLY A 15 -3.01 -6.37 -4.09
N ILE A 16 -3.77 -6.86 -5.07
CA ILE A 16 -3.87 -8.29 -5.38
C ILE A 16 -2.51 -8.82 -5.85
N MET A 17 -1.88 -8.18 -6.84
CA MET A 17 -0.63 -8.67 -7.42
C MET A 17 0.50 -8.71 -6.41
N LEU A 18 0.64 -7.67 -5.58
CA LEU A 18 1.61 -7.63 -4.49
C LEU A 18 1.27 -8.66 -3.40
N SER A 19 0.01 -8.87 -3.06
CA SER A 19 -0.37 -9.90 -2.08
C SER A 19 -0.05 -11.33 -2.53
N LEU A 20 -0.01 -11.56 -3.85
CA LEU A 20 0.44 -12.80 -4.48
C LEU A 20 1.98 -12.88 -4.61
N GLY A 21 2.72 -11.88 -4.14
CA GLY A 21 4.18 -11.85 -4.21
C GLY A 21 4.75 -11.39 -5.54
N LYS A 22 3.87 -10.97 -6.45
CA LYS A 22 4.25 -10.49 -7.78
C LYS A 22 4.54 -9.00 -7.72
N TRP A 23 5.27 -8.52 -8.72
CA TRP A 23 5.54 -7.10 -8.93
C TRP A 23 6.33 -6.41 -7.80
N SER A 24 7.21 -7.15 -7.12
CA SER A 24 8.17 -6.59 -6.15
C SER A 24 9.04 -5.47 -6.74
N PHE A 25 9.25 -5.46 -8.06
CA PHE A 25 9.96 -4.39 -8.78
C PHE A 25 9.28 -3.01 -8.66
N LEU A 26 7.99 -2.95 -8.31
CA LEU A 26 7.28 -1.69 -8.05
C LEU A 26 7.65 -1.07 -6.70
N ILE A 27 8.27 -1.83 -5.80
CA ILE A 27 8.69 -1.36 -4.49
C ILE A 27 10.05 -0.69 -4.68
N ALA A 28 10.05 0.63 -4.85
CA ALA A 28 11.24 1.40 -5.27
C ALA A 28 12.49 1.09 -4.43
N GLY A 29 12.37 1.11 -3.10
CA GLY A 29 13.50 0.82 -2.19
C GLY A 29 14.05 -0.59 -2.35
N PHE A 30 13.19 -1.58 -2.61
CA PHE A 30 13.62 -2.94 -2.94
C PHE A 30 14.23 -3.00 -4.34
N ASN A 31 13.64 -2.34 -5.33
CA ASN A 31 14.10 -2.37 -6.71
C ASN A 31 15.52 -1.77 -6.88
N THR A 32 15.88 -0.77 -6.07
CA THR A 32 17.21 -0.13 -6.08
C THR A 32 18.30 -0.91 -5.35
N MET A 33 17.96 -1.93 -4.56
CA MET A 33 18.95 -2.78 -3.87
C MET A 33 19.75 -3.64 -4.84
N THR A 34 20.98 -3.98 -4.45
CA THR A 34 21.81 -4.94 -5.17
C THR A 34 21.20 -6.35 -5.12
N LYS A 35 21.71 -7.27 -5.94
CA LYS A 35 21.20 -8.65 -5.93
C LYS A 35 21.47 -9.34 -4.59
N GLU A 36 22.62 -9.05 -3.99
CA GLU A 36 23.07 -9.57 -2.71
C GLU A 36 22.18 -9.06 -1.56
N GLU A 37 21.79 -7.79 -1.59
CA GLU A 37 20.87 -7.20 -0.61
C GLU A 37 19.46 -7.78 -0.76
N LYS A 38 18.93 -7.86 -1.99
CA LYS A 38 17.61 -8.44 -2.27
C LYS A 38 17.49 -9.89 -1.77
N ALA A 39 18.58 -10.66 -1.81
CA ALA A 39 18.60 -12.05 -1.35
C ALA A 39 18.32 -12.20 0.15
N LYS A 40 18.62 -11.17 0.95
CA LYS A 40 18.37 -11.15 2.41
C LYS A 40 16.90 -10.95 2.78
N TYR A 41 16.09 -10.46 1.85
CA TYR A 41 14.69 -10.14 2.11
C TYR A 41 13.78 -11.32 1.84
N ASP A 42 12.78 -11.50 2.69
CA ASP A 42 11.56 -12.24 2.39
C ASP A 42 10.66 -11.37 1.49
N VAL A 43 10.79 -11.60 0.19
CA VAL A 43 10.03 -10.87 -0.83
C VAL A 43 8.52 -11.09 -0.67
N MET A 44 8.10 -12.26 -0.16
CA MET A 44 6.68 -12.56 -0.01
C MET A 44 6.05 -11.71 1.09
N SER A 45 6.68 -11.61 2.27
CA SER A 45 6.16 -10.77 3.36
C SER A 45 6.19 -9.28 2.99
N LEU A 46 7.27 -8.81 2.36
CA LEU A 46 7.39 -7.44 1.88
C LEU A 46 6.28 -7.08 0.87
N CYS A 47 6.05 -7.92 -0.13
CA CYS A 47 5.00 -7.69 -1.12
C CYS A 47 3.60 -7.75 -0.48
N LYS A 48 3.32 -8.70 0.41
CA LYS A 48 2.04 -8.74 1.15
C LYS A 48 1.80 -7.48 1.97
N PHE A 49 2.84 -6.96 2.61
CA PHE A 49 2.75 -5.72 3.38
C PHE A 49 2.41 -4.53 2.49
N MET A 50 3.14 -4.35 1.38
CA MET A 50 2.85 -3.28 0.42
C MET A 50 1.48 -3.46 -0.25
N GLY A 51 1.05 -4.71 -0.49
CA GLY A 51 -0.27 -5.02 -1.01
C GLY A 51 -1.41 -4.56 -0.08
N LYS A 52 -1.27 -4.76 1.23
CA LYS A 52 -2.22 -4.23 2.23
C LYS A 52 -2.32 -2.70 2.17
N LEU A 53 -1.19 -2.01 2.02
CA LEU A 53 -1.18 -0.55 1.85
C LEU A 53 -1.96 -0.13 0.60
N MET A 54 -1.81 -0.83 -0.53
CA MET A 54 -2.58 -0.52 -1.74
C MET A 54 -4.09 -0.67 -1.53
N PHE A 55 -4.53 -1.71 -0.80
CA PHE A 55 -5.95 -1.87 -0.44
C PHE A 55 -6.46 -0.75 0.47
N ILE A 56 -5.65 -0.31 1.44
CA ILE A 56 -5.99 0.82 2.30
C ILE A 56 -6.15 2.10 1.46
N ILE A 57 -5.24 2.37 0.53
CA ILE A 57 -5.33 3.53 -0.37
C ILE A 57 -6.62 3.45 -1.22
N ALA A 58 -6.92 2.28 -1.80
CA ALA A 58 -8.17 2.09 -2.56
C ALA A 58 -9.42 2.33 -1.70
N PHE A 59 -9.40 1.89 -0.44
CA PHE A 59 -10.48 2.14 0.52
C PHE A 59 -10.64 3.63 0.82
N CYS A 60 -9.55 4.37 1.07
CA CYS A 60 -9.60 5.81 1.29
C CYS A 60 -10.16 6.57 0.08
N ILE A 61 -9.76 6.20 -1.15
CA ILE A 61 -10.30 6.81 -2.38
C ILE A 61 -11.79 6.48 -2.54
N THR A 62 -12.23 5.30 -2.13
CA THR A 62 -13.65 4.94 -2.06
C THR A 62 -14.39 5.87 -1.10
N LEU A 63 -13.87 6.09 0.12
CA LEU A 63 -14.47 7.04 1.08
C LEU A 63 -14.54 8.47 0.52
N PHE A 64 -13.50 8.93 -0.19
CA PHE A 64 -13.52 10.24 -0.86
C PHE A 64 -14.58 10.31 -1.96
N THR A 65 -14.79 9.22 -2.68
CA THR A 65 -15.82 9.14 -3.73
C THR A 65 -17.22 9.14 -3.12
N LEU A 66 -17.44 8.39 -2.04
CA LEU A 66 -18.72 8.39 -1.30
C LEU A 66 -19.00 9.75 -0.64
N SER A 67 -17.96 10.43 -0.14
CA SER A 67 -18.09 11.79 0.39
C SER A 67 -18.66 12.76 -0.65
N ASP A 68 -18.19 12.68 -1.90
CA ASP A 68 -18.70 13.53 -2.99
C ASP A 68 -20.15 13.19 -3.35
N ILE A 69 -20.49 11.89 -3.42
CA ILE A 69 -21.82 11.41 -3.82
C ILE A 69 -22.88 11.78 -2.78
N PHE A 70 -22.58 11.56 -1.51
CA PHE A 70 -23.52 11.79 -0.40
C PHE A 70 -23.39 13.18 0.22
N MET A 71 -22.46 14.02 -0.27
CA MET A 71 -22.15 15.34 0.31
C MET A 71 -21.77 15.26 1.81
N MET A 72 -21.21 14.14 2.24
CA MET A 72 -20.88 13.85 3.64
C MET A 72 -19.40 14.09 3.93
N LYS A 73 -19.04 15.34 4.29
CA LYS A 73 -17.65 15.73 4.62
C LYS A 73 -16.96 14.84 5.66
N ILE A 74 -17.73 14.20 6.55
CA ILE A 74 -17.20 13.27 7.54
C ILE A 74 -16.47 12.07 6.90
N LEU A 75 -16.96 11.57 5.76
CA LEU A 75 -16.32 10.45 5.04
C LEU A 75 -14.95 10.86 4.49
N PHE A 76 -14.84 12.08 3.97
CA PHE A 76 -13.56 12.64 3.54
C PHE A 76 -12.58 12.72 4.71
N ASN A 77 -12.98 13.32 5.83
CA ASN A 77 -12.13 13.47 7.01
C ASN A 77 -11.65 12.10 7.54
N ILE A 78 -12.54 11.11 7.63
CA ILE A 78 -12.19 9.75 8.04
C ILE A 78 -11.16 9.14 7.08
N GLY A 79 -11.41 9.22 5.77
CA GLY A 79 -10.47 8.71 4.76
C GLY A 79 -9.09 9.38 4.84
N THR A 80 -9.04 10.69 5.10
CA THR A 80 -7.80 11.43 5.27
C THR A 80 -7.04 10.98 6.51
N VAL A 81 -7.70 10.83 7.65
CA VAL A 81 -7.07 10.35 8.89
C VAL A 81 -6.51 8.95 8.70
N ILE A 82 -7.28 8.02 8.12
CA ILE A 82 -6.83 6.65 7.84
C ILE A 82 -5.60 6.66 6.93
N LEU A 83 -5.61 7.46 5.87
CA LEU A 83 -4.50 7.55 4.94
C LEU A 83 -3.21 8.04 5.62
N ILE A 84 -3.29 9.12 6.41
CA ILE A 84 -2.14 9.68 7.13
C ILE A 84 -1.58 8.67 8.12
N VAL A 85 -2.43 8.07 8.96
CA VAL A 85 -2.01 7.07 9.94
C VAL A 85 -1.35 5.88 9.26
N SER A 86 -1.90 5.41 8.14
CA SER A 86 -1.38 4.25 7.41
C SER A 86 -0.02 4.54 6.75
N ILE A 87 0.19 5.75 6.24
CA ILE A 87 1.49 6.18 5.70
C ILE A 87 2.53 6.25 6.82
N ILE A 88 2.21 6.90 7.94
CA ILE A 88 3.12 7.01 9.09
C ILE A 88 3.48 5.61 9.61
N PHE A 89 2.49 4.75 9.80
CA PHE A 89 2.69 3.37 10.22
C PHE A 89 3.59 2.61 9.23
N THR A 90 3.33 2.75 7.93
CA THR A 90 4.14 2.09 6.88
C THR A 90 5.59 2.52 6.95
N ILE A 91 5.85 3.82 7.07
CA ILE A 91 7.21 4.36 7.16
C ILE A 91 7.89 3.83 8.42
N ILE A 92 7.25 3.91 9.58
CA ILE A 92 7.85 3.45 10.84
C ILE A 92 8.15 1.95 10.76
N TYR A 93 7.15 1.15 10.41
CA TYR A 93 7.28 -0.31 10.37
C TYR A 93 8.35 -0.75 9.36
N ALA A 94 8.30 -0.25 8.12
CA ALA A 94 9.23 -0.67 7.08
C ALA A 94 10.69 -0.29 7.35
N ASN A 95 10.93 0.70 8.21
CA ASN A 95 12.28 1.16 8.55
C ASN A 95 12.74 0.70 9.96
N THR A 96 11.92 -0.03 10.71
CA THR A 96 12.24 -0.42 12.09
C THR A 96 12.35 -1.93 12.23
N GLY A 97 13.50 -2.42 12.72
CA GLY A 97 13.65 -3.81 13.14
C GLY A 97 13.67 -4.84 12.00
N ASN A 98 14.04 -4.43 10.79
CA ASN A 98 14.20 -5.28 9.60
C ASN A 98 13.07 -6.32 9.42
N PRO A 99 11.80 -5.91 9.38
CA PRO A 99 10.66 -6.82 9.50
C PRO A 99 10.45 -7.73 8.28
N PHE A 100 11.28 -7.55 7.25
CA PHE A 100 11.24 -8.28 5.98
C PHE A 100 12.56 -9.01 5.69
N GLU A 101 13.51 -9.05 6.63
CA GLU A 101 14.66 -9.95 6.49
C GLU A 101 14.21 -11.40 6.67
N ARG A 102 14.83 -12.33 5.95
CA ARG A 102 14.59 -13.77 6.16
C ARG A 102 15.17 -14.16 7.51
N GLU A 103 14.41 -14.89 8.31
CA GLU A 103 14.97 -15.66 9.42
C GLU A 103 15.85 -16.78 8.83
N ASN A 104 17.06 -16.94 9.37
CA ASN A 104 18.00 -18.01 9.01
C ASN A 104 17.56 -19.37 9.56
#